data_AF-A0A5K3G6H9-F1
#
_entry.id   AF-A0A5K3G6H9-F1
#
_cell.length_a   1.000
_cell.length_b   1.000
_cell.length_c   1.000
_cell.angle_alpha   90.00
_cell.angle_beta   90.00
_cell.angle_gamma   90.00
#
_symmetry.space_group_name_H-M   'P 1'
#
loop_
_entity.id
_entity.type
_entity.pdbx_description
1 polymer ?
#
loop_
_entity_poly.entity_id
_entity_poly.type
_entity_poly.pdbx_seq_one_letter_code
_entity_poly.pdbx_strand_id
1 'polypeptide(L)'
;YPRQRRRRQCNPAEDVDSVKAICQRLLYFVVFYFVLGLFFVGYLNWYMYFQVPRDHPALTGMQSALQMNPGLSYVPNPDLFNSLLHFRTREPLPYYEKSDEMAAFLHAYQDNTGSTEYEDCVQEGGYKQNPERPCTYDLNAGGPCNIMNG
;
A
#
# COMPACT_ATOMS: atom_id res chain seq x y z
N TYR A 1 -34.30 -15.74 69.03
CA TYR A 1 -32.86 -15.78 68.71
C TYR A 1 -32.54 -14.80 67.59
N PRO A 2 -31.83 -13.68 67.81
CA PRO A 2 -31.46 -12.77 66.73
C PRO A 2 -30.13 -13.18 66.08
N ARG A 3 -30.11 -13.27 64.74
CA ARG A 3 -28.88 -13.46 63.93
C ARG A 3 -28.09 -12.14 63.93
N GLN A 4 -26.92 -12.14 64.56
CA GLN A 4 -25.94 -11.06 64.44
C GLN A 4 -25.48 -10.97 62.97
N ARG A 5 -25.91 -9.90 62.27
CA ARG A 5 -25.25 -9.46 61.03
C ARG A 5 -23.85 -9.00 61.40
N ARG A 6 -22.83 -9.86 61.16
CA ARG A 6 -21.42 -9.42 61.12
C ARG A 6 -21.31 -8.33 60.06
N ARG A 7 -21.25 -7.07 60.49
CA ARG A 7 -20.78 -5.97 59.65
C ARG A 7 -19.34 -6.33 59.28
N ARG A 8 -19.10 -6.63 58.00
CA ARG A 8 -17.74 -6.66 57.46
C ARG A 8 -17.22 -5.22 57.59
N GLN A 9 -16.41 -4.99 58.60
CA GLN A 9 -15.66 -3.77 58.77
C GLN A 9 -14.67 -3.74 57.59
N CYS A 10 -14.99 -2.99 56.53
CA CYS A 10 -13.99 -2.66 55.52
C CYS A 10 -13.03 -1.69 56.21
N ASN A 11 -11.83 -2.17 56.54
CA ASN A 11 -10.79 -1.31 57.06
C ASN A 11 -10.26 -0.47 55.89
N PRO A 12 -10.43 0.87 55.90
CA PRO A 12 -9.99 1.71 54.79
C PRO A 12 -8.47 1.63 54.56
N ALA A 13 -7.69 1.20 55.56
CA ALA A 13 -6.26 0.97 55.43
C ALA A 13 -5.90 -0.22 54.52
N GLU A 14 -6.64 -1.34 54.61
CA GLU A 14 -6.40 -2.53 53.77
C GLU A 14 -6.73 -2.26 52.29
N ASP A 15 -7.75 -1.43 52.01
CA ASP A 15 -8.12 -1.03 50.65
C ASP A 15 -7.06 -0.12 50.01
N VAL A 16 -6.49 0.81 50.77
CA VAL A 16 -5.43 1.73 50.28
C VAL A 16 -4.14 0.96 49.96
N ASP A 17 -3.75 -0.02 50.78
CA ASP A 17 -2.57 -0.85 50.52
C ASP A 17 -2.78 -1.77 49.30
N SER A 18 -4.00 -2.28 49.11
CA SER A 18 -4.38 -3.07 47.93
C SER A 18 -4.33 -2.25 46.64
N VAL A 19 -4.90 -1.03 46.65
CA VAL A 19 -4.86 -0.10 45.50
C VAL A 19 -3.43 0.32 45.17
N LYS A 20 -2.59 0.57 46.18
CA LYS A 20 -1.17 0.88 45.99
C LYS A 20 -0.42 -0.28 45.33
N ALA A 21 -0.68 -1.51 45.75
CA ALA A 21 -0.07 -2.71 45.16
C ALA A 21 -0.53 -2.92 43.70
N ILE A 22 -1.80 -2.67 43.39
CA ILE A 22 -2.33 -2.73 42.03
C ILE A 22 -1.71 -1.63 41.16
N CYS A 23 -1.65 -0.39 41.64
CA CYS A 23 -1.05 0.74 40.91
C CYS A 23 0.43 0.48 40.61
N GLN A 24 1.19 -0.05 41.58
CA GLN A 24 2.59 -0.42 41.39
C GLN A 24 2.77 -1.52 40.32
N ARG A 25 1.89 -2.53 40.30
CA ARG A 25 1.89 -3.58 39.26
C ARG A 25 1.56 -3.01 37.88
N LEU A 26 0.54 -2.16 37.78
CA LEU A 26 0.17 -1.52 36.52
C LEU A 26 1.29 -0.64 35.97
N LEU A 27 1.92 0.17 36.83
CA LEU A 27 3.06 0.99 36.44
C LEU A 27 4.21 0.11 35.94
N TYR A 28 4.52 -0.99 36.64
CA TYR A 28 5.52 -1.95 36.18
C TYR A 28 5.20 -2.49 34.78
N PHE A 29 3.97 -2.95 34.53
CA PHE A 29 3.59 -3.44 33.21
C PHE A 29 3.67 -2.35 32.14
N VAL A 30 3.20 -1.13 32.42
CA VAL A 30 3.28 0.00 31.48
C VAL A 30 4.72 0.31 31.11
N VAL A 31 5.61 0.44 32.08
CA VAL A 31 7.03 0.73 31.84
C VAL A 31 7.70 -0.45 31.11
N PHE A 32 7.40 -1.68 31.51
CA PHE A 32 7.94 -2.87 30.87
C PHE A 32 7.55 -2.95 29.38
N TYR A 33 6.26 -2.79 29.07
CA TYR A 33 5.78 -2.80 27.68
C TYR A 33 6.25 -1.58 26.89
N PHE A 34 6.44 -0.43 27.53
CA PHE A 34 7.02 0.73 26.88
C PHE A 34 8.48 0.48 26.46
N VAL A 35 9.30 -0.08 27.35
CA VAL A 35 10.69 -0.45 27.03
C VAL A 35 10.73 -1.53 25.94
N LEU A 36 9.87 -2.53 26.01
CA LEU A 36 9.75 -3.58 24.98
C LEU A 36 9.34 -2.99 23.64
N GLY A 37 8.37 -2.06 23.62
CA GLY A 37 7.94 -1.36 22.41
C GLY A 37 9.05 -0.51 21.79
N LEU A 38 9.81 0.22 22.59
CA LEU A 38 10.97 0.97 22.11
C LEU A 38 12.05 0.05 21.54
N PHE A 39 12.34 -1.07 22.20
CA PHE A 39 13.28 -2.06 21.70
C PHE A 39 12.80 -2.65 20.37
N PHE A 40 11.52 -2.98 20.25
CA PHE A 40 10.93 -3.51 19.02
C PHE A 40 11.00 -2.50 17.87
N VAL A 41 10.59 -1.25 18.10
CA VAL A 41 10.65 -0.20 17.07
C VAL A 41 12.09 0.12 16.69
N GLY A 42 13.01 0.20 17.67
CA GLY A 42 14.43 0.41 17.42
C GLY A 42 15.04 -0.73 16.59
N TYR A 43 14.71 -1.98 16.92
CA TYR A 43 15.13 -3.14 16.15
C TYR A 43 14.57 -3.14 14.73
N LEU A 44 13.28 -2.83 14.55
CA LEU A 44 12.68 -2.73 13.21
C LEU A 44 13.32 -1.60 12.39
N ASN A 45 13.59 -0.44 13.00
CA ASN A 45 14.24 0.67 12.33
C ASN A 45 15.65 0.29 11.88
N TRP A 46 16.44 -0.32 12.78
CA TRP A 46 17.76 -0.85 12.46
C TRP A 46 17.70 -1.87 11.31
N TYR A 47 16.80 -2.85 11.40
CA TYR A 47 16.62 -3.89 10.38
C TYR A 47 16.27 -3.28 9.01
N MET A 48 15.28 -2.37 8.97
CA MET A 48 14.86 -1.73 7.72
C MET A 48 15.94 -0.83 7.13
N TYR A 49 16.76 -0.18 7.95
CA TYR A 49 17.82 0.71 7.46
C TYR A 49 19.02 -0.05 6.88
N PHE A 50 19.45 -1.13 7.53
CA PHE A 50 20.66 -1.84 7.14
C PHE A 50 20.42 -3.03 6.22
N GLN A 51 19.29 -3.71 6.35
CA GLN A 51 19.05 -4.98 5.69
C GLN A 51 18.16 -4.86 4.44
N VAL A 52 17.37 -3.79 4.35
CA VAL A 52 16.51 -3.51 3.19
C VAL A 52 17.14 -2.38 2.37
N PRO A 53 17.55 -2.65 1.12
CA PRO A 53 18.03 -1.60 0.22
C PRO A 53 16.91 -0.59 -0.04
N ARG A 54 17.26 0.69 -0.23
CA ARG A 54 16.27 1.74 -0.51
C ARG A 54 15.79 1.75 -1.96
N ASP A 55 16.70 1.46 -2.89
CA ASP A 55 16.44 1.67 -4.32
C ASP A 55 15.93 0.41 -5.02
N HIS A 56 16.04 -0.76 -4.37
CA HIS A 56 15.57 -2.02 -4.91
C HIS A 56 15.05 -2.95 -3.82
N PRO A 57 14.04 -3.78 -4.12
CA PRO A 57 13.56 -4.77 -3.18
C PRO A 57 14.63 -5.86 -2.95
N ALA A 58 14.79 -6.29 -1.69
CA ALA A 58 15.77 -7.30 -1.31
C ALA A 58 15.50 -8.71 -1.91
N LEU A 59 14.24 -9.01 -2.25
CA LEU A 59 13.83 -10.29 -2.83
C LEU A 59 13.19 -10.09 -4.20
N THR A 60 13.98 -10.30 -5.26
CA THR A 60 13.51 -10.25 -6.65
C THR A 60 13.56 -11.63 -7.32
N GLY A 61 12.73 -11.79 -8.36
CA GLY A 61 12.83 -12.90 -9.29
C GLY A 61 12.32 -14.22 -8.75
N MET A 62 13.20 -15.23 -8.67
CA MET A 62 12.83 -16.59 -8.21
C MET A 62 12.45 -16.63 -6.72
N GLN A 63 12.89 -15.64 -5.96
CA GLN A 63 12.54 -15.49 -4.55
C GLN A 63 11.27 -14.65 -4.33
N SER A 64 10.73 -14.06 -5.41
CA SER A 64 9.44 -13.36 -5.36
C SER A 64 8.30 -14.35 -5.57
N ALA A 65 7.11 -14.03 -5.06
CA ALA A 65 5.90 -14.84 -5.26
C ALA A 65 5.57 -15.09 -6.74
N LEU A 66 6.02 -14.19 -7.62
CA LEU A 66 5.79 -14.25 -9.06
C LEU A 66 6.80 -15.14 -9.80
N GLN A 67 7.87 -15.63 -9.16
CA GLN A 67 8.87 -16.55 -9.74
C GLN A 67 9.32 -16.16 -11.16
N MET A 68 9.76 -14.92 -11.35
CA MET A 68 10.17 -14.37 -12.67
C MET A 68 9.05 -14.23 -13.72
N ASN A 69 7.78 -14.47 -13.40
CA ASN A 69 6.67 -14.29 -14.32
C ASN A 69 5.96 -12.95 -14.04
N PRO A 70 6.13 -11.92 -14.87
CA PRO A 70 5.42 -10.66 -14.69
C PRO A 70 3.90 -10.87 -14.83
N GLY A 71 3.13 -10.17 -14.01
CA GLY A 71 1.67 -10.14 -14.15
C GLY A 71 1.26 -9.37 -15.41
N LEU A 72 0.22 -9.84 -16.09
CA LEU A 72 -0.43 -9.12 -17.18
C LEU A 72 -1.75 -8.54 -16.69
N SER A 73 -1.97 -7.25 -16.94
CA SER A 73 -3.23 -6.56 -16.65
C SER A 73 -3.71 -5.81 -17.88
N TYR A 74 -5.00 -5.47 -17.91
CA TYR A 74 -5.63 -4.72 -18.99
C TYR A 74 -6.57 -3.67 -18.40
N VAL A 75 -6.83 -2.63 -19.18
CA VAL A 75 -7.73 -1.53 -18.86
C VAL A 75 -8.73 -1.43 -20.00
N PRO A 76 -10.05 -1.28 -19.75
CA PRO A 76 -10.71 -1.08 -18.45
C PRO A 76 -10.95 -2.39 -17.69
N ASN A 77 -10.97 -2.33 -16.36
CA ASN A 77 -11.17 -3.53 -15.53
C ASN A 77 -12.60 -3.55 -14.93
N PRO A 78 -13.48 -4.46 -15.36
CA PRO A 78 -14.87 -4.45 -14.93
C PRO A 78 -15.08 -4.95 -13.49
N ASP A 79 -14.29 -5.91 -13.01
CA ASP A 79 -14.41 -6.50 -11.68
C ASP A 79 -13.08 -7.14 -11.24
N LEU A 80 -12.83 -7.22 -9.94
CA LEU A 80 -11.63 -7.85 -9.38
C LEU A 80 -11.59 -9.37 -9.66
N PHE A 81 -12.76 -9.99 -9.80
CA PHE A 81 -12.90 -11.45 -9.93
C PHE A 81 -13.22 -11.92 -11.35
N ASN A 82 -13.57 -11.01 -12.27
CA ASN A 82 -14.01 -11.38 -13.60
C ASN A 82 -13.43 -10.45 -14.66
N SER A 83 -12.95 -11.05 -15.74
CA SER A 83 -12.39 -10.30 -16.87
C SER A 83 -13.38 -10.01 -18.00
N LEU A 84 -14.65 -10.36 -17.82
CA LEU A 84 -15.68 -10.19 -18.85
C LEU A 84 -16.07 -8.72 -19.00
N LEU A 85 -15.74 -8.14 -20.15
CA LEU A 85 -16.26 -6.85 -20.59
C LEU A 85 -17.61 -7.05 -21.29
N HIS A 86 -18.70 -6.67 -20.63
CA HIS A 86 -20.04 -6.72 -21.19
C HIS A 86 -20.61 -5.31 -21.32
N PHE A 87 -20.93 -4.91 -22.55
CA PHE A 87 -21.60 -3.64 -22.83
C PHE A 87 -22.50 -3.79 -24.06
N ARG A 88 -23.51 -2.94 -24.16
CA ARG A 88 -24.42 -2.87 -25.30
C ARG A 88 -24.13 -1.58 -26.07
N THR A 89 -23.72 -1.69 -27.32
CA THR A 89 -23.35 -0.54 -28.17
C THR A 89 -24.48 0.46 -28.41
N ARG A 90 -25.74 0.04 -28.25
CA ARG A 90 -26.92 0.90 -28.40
C ARG A 90 -27.30 1.65 -27.12
N GLU A 91 -26.69 1.31 -25.98
CA GLU A 91 -26.95 1.96 -24.70
C GLU A 91 -25.73 2.78 -24.28
N PRO A 92 -25.87 4.10 -24.11
CA PRO A 92 -24.72 4.97 -23.89
C PRO A 92 -24.04 4.72 -22.54
N LEU A 93 -24.81 4.53 -21.46
CA LEU A 93 -24.28 4.50 -20.10
C LEU A 93 -23.19 3.44 -19.84
N PRO A 94 -23.40 2.13 -20.11
CA PRO A 94 -22.39 1.11 -19.79
C PRO A 94 -21.14 1.21 -20.67
N TYR A 95 -21.24 1.82 -21.85
CA TYR A 95 -20.10 2.06 -22.72
C TYR A 95 -19.26 3.25 -22.22
N TYR A 96 -19.90 4.36 -21.86
CA TYR A 96 -19.19 5.58 -21.42
C TYR A 96 -18.38 5.38 -20.15
N GLU A 97 -18.87 4.59 -19.19
CA GLU A 97 -18.11 4.26 -17.97
C GLU A 97 -16.77 3.59 -18.30
N LYS A 98 -16.77 2.66 -19.27
CA LYS A 98 -15.57 1.92 -19.67
C LYS A 98 -14.64 2.75 -20.56
N SER A 99 -15.18 3.61 -21.42
CA SER A 99 -14.34 4.55 -22.18
C SER A 99 -13.71 5.62 -21.29
N ASP A 100 -14.41 6.09 -20.25
CA ASP A 100 -13.89 7.09 -19.31
C ASP A 100 -12.75 6.52 -18.47
N GLU A 101 -12.86 5.27 -18.00
CA GLU A 101 -11.75 4.56 -17.35
C GLU A 101 -10.50 4.47 -18.26
N MET A 102 -10.70 4.15 -19.55
CA MET A 102 -9.61 4.11 -20.53
C MET A 102 -9.01 5.50 -20.77
N ALA A 103 -9.85 6.52 -20.95
CA ALA A 103 -9.41 7.89 -21.18
C ALA A 103 -8.62 8.43 -19.98
N ALA A 104 -9.11 8.21 -18.76
CA ALA A 104 -8.42 8.56 -17.52
C ALA A 104 -7.05 7.89 -17.41
N PHE A 105 -6.93 6.62 -17.81
CA PHE A 105 -5.64 5.93 -17.86
C PHE A 105 -4.70 6.53 -18.91
N LEU A 106 -5.19 6.82 -20.12
CA LEU A 106 -4.37 7.38 -21.21
C LEU A 106 -3.99 8.85 -20.98
N HIS A 107 -4.78 9.61 -20.21
CA HIS A 107 -4.46 11.00 -19.87
C HIS A 107 -3.10 11.15 -19.18
N ALA A 108 -2.70 10.18 -18.34
CA ALA A 108 -1.38 10.19 -17.69
C ALA A 108 -0.20 10.08 -18.67
N TYR A 109 -0.43 9.59 -19.89
CA TYR A 109 0.57 9.47 -20.94
C TYR A 109 0.56 10.65 -21.91
N GLN A 110 -0.53 11.43 -21.96
CA GLN A 110 -0.67 12.56 -22.87
C GLN A 110 0.25 13.72 -22.49
N ASP A 111 0.38 14.00 -21.19
CA ASP A 111 1.08 15.18 -20.65
C ASP A 111 2.62 15.01 -20.61
N ASN A 112 3.13 13.83 -20.97
CA ASN A 112 4.56 13.51 -20.89
C ASN A 112 5.32 13.83 -22.18
N THR A 113 4.64 14.28 -23.23
CA THR A 113 5.26 14.61 -24.52
C THR A 113 5.96 15.97 -24.45
N GLY A 114 7.27 15.95 -24.18
CA GLY A 114 8.14 17.14 -24.20
C GLY A 114 8.57 17.68 -22.82
N SER A 115 8.33 16.94 -21.74
CA SER A 115 8.92 17.28 -20.44
C SER A 115 10.42 16.92 -20.41
N THR A 116 11.22 17.69 -19.66
CA THR A 116 12.67 17.43 -19.50
C THR A 116 12.96 16.23 -18.60
N GLU A 117 11.94 15.66 -17.95
CA GLU A 117 12.05 14.57 -16.99
C GLU A 117 11.99 13.19 -17.66
N TYR A 118 11.42 13.11 -18.86
CA TYR A 118 11.34 11.89 -19.66
C TYR A 118 12.29 11.95 -20.86
N GLU A 119 12.74 10.77 -21.30
CA GLU A 119 13.62 10.62 -22.46
C GLU A 119 12.87 9.97 -23.64
N ASP A 120 13.13 10.43 -24.86
CA ASP A 120 12.60 9.78 -26.07
C ASP A 120 13.43 8.55 -26.42
N CYS A 121 12.95 7.41 -25.95
CA CYS A 121 13.61 6.13 -26.12
C CYS A 121 13.48 5.54 -27.54
N VAL A 122 12.62 6.09 -28.41
CA VAL A 122 12.39 5.56 -29.76
C VAL A 122 13.49 6.03 -30.72
N GLN A 123 14.00 7.26 -30.55
CA GLN A 123 15.00 7.84 -31.45
C GLN A 123 16.40 7.20 -31.33
N GLU A 124 16.78 6.71 -30.16
CA GLU A 124 18.17 6.28 -29.90
C GLU A 124 18.44 4.77 -30.06
N GLY A 125 17.46 3.99 -30.53
CA GLY A 125 17.65 2.55 -30.77
C GLY A 125 18.03 1.74 -29.52
N GLY A 126 17.72 2.23 -28.32
CA GLY A 126 17.80 1.49 -27.06
C GLY A 126 19.18 1.34 -26.42
N TYR A 127 20.27 1.84 -27.02
CA TYR A 127 21.62 1.52 -26.55
C TYR A 127 22.27 2.56 -25.62
N LYS A 128 21.76 3.79 -25.58
CA LYS A 128 22.35 4.92 -24.84
C LYS A 128 21.43 5.56 -23.78
N GLN A 129 20.32 4.90 -23.47
CA GLN A 129 19.34 5.44 -22.53
C GLN A 129 19.88 5.42 -21.11
N ASN A 130 19.60 6.50 -20.37
CA ASN A 130 19.91 6.53 -18.96
C ASN A 130 18.92 5.63 -18.21
N PRO A 131 19.36 4.57 -17.51
CA PRO A 131 18.46 3.69 -16.76
C PRO A 131 17.70 4.40 -15.62
N GLU A 132 18.17 5.58 -15.19
CA GLU A 132 17.50 6.39 -14.17
C GLU A 132 16.39 7.28 -14.75
N ARG A 133 16.32 7.44 -16.07
CA ARG A 133 15.30 8.28 -16.73
C ARG A 133 14.20 7.42 -17.34
N PRO A 134 12.92 7.67 -17.00
CA PRO A 134 11.81 6.99 -17.62
C PRO A 134 11.65 7.39 -19.08
N CYS A 135 11.30 6.41 -19.92
CA CYS A 135 11.00 6.62 -21.32
C CYS A 135 9.62 7.27 -21.51
N THR A 136 9.50 8.23 -22.44
CA THR A 136 8.20 8.68 -22.94
C THR A 136 7.54 7.56 -23.75
N TYR A 137 6.21 7.41 -23.62
CA TYR A 137 5.42 6.53 -24.46
C TYR A 137 4.51 7.36 -25.38
N ASP A 138 4.65 7.17 -26.69
CA ASP A 138 3.79 7.84 -27.69
C ASP A 138 2.44 7.12 -27.79
N LEU A 139 1.37 7.83 -27.43
CA LEU A 139 -0.01 7.34 -27.55
C LEU A 139 -0.39 6.96 -28.99
N ASN A 140 0.26 7.55 -30.00
CA ASN A 140 0.00 7.21 -31.40
C ASN A 140 0.55 5.84 -31.78
N ALA A 141 1.48 5.27 -31.01
CA ALA A 141 1.96 3.90 -31.21
C ALA A 141 0.86 2.86 -30.99
N GLY A 142 -0.20 3.19 -30.23
CA GLY A 142 -1.38 2.35 -30.01
C GLY A 142 -2.32 2.23 -31.22
N GLY A 143 -2.00 2.88 -32.34
CA GLY A 143 -2.81 2.86 -33.55
C GLY A 143 -4.14 3.61 -33.36
N PRO A 144 -5.30 3.03 -33.77
CA PRO A 144 -6.58 3.71 -33.68
C PRO A 144 -7.08 3.86 -32.22
N CYS A 145 -6.48 3.14 -31.27
CA CYS A 145 -6.85 3.17 -29.85
C CYS A 145 -6.05 4.25 -29.10
N ASN A 146 -6.24 5.51 -29.49
CA ASN A 146 -5.60 6.67 -28.84
C ASN A 146 -6.66 7.68 -28.40
N ILE A 147 -6.27 8.65 -27.57
CA ILE A 147 -7.21 9.65 -27.02
C ILE A 147 -7.79 10.61 -28.06
N MET A 148 -7.20 10.66 -29.27
CA MET A 148 -7.64 11.53 -30.37
C MET A 148 -8.70 10.85 -31.26
N ASN A 149 -8.71 9.52 -31.29
CA ASN A 149 -9.57 8.69 -32.14
C ASN A 149 -10.58 7.85 -31.34
N GLY A 150 -10.49 7.87 -30.01
CA GLY A 150 -11.34 7.14 -29.06
C GLY A 150 -12.57 7.91 -28.61
#